data_AF-A0A3P2ABF4-F1
#
_entry.id   AF-A0A3P2ABF4-F1
#
_cell.length_a   1.000
_cell.length_b   1.000
_cell.length_c   1.000
_cell.angle_alpha   90.00
_cell.angle_beta   90.00
_cell.angle_gamma   90.00
#
_symmetry.space_group_name_H-M   'P 1'
#
loop_
_entity.id
_entity.type
_entity.pdbx_description
1 polymer ?
#
loop_
_entity_poly.entity_id
_entity_poly.type
_entity_poly.pdbx_seq_one_letter_code
_entity_poly.pdbx_strand_id
1 'polypeptide(L)'
;MNSKEFEENLQLKNFDELEQEYQKTKDFFLNLIENITCEEVPQRFPAFCFCKQEIRIKFPTYFIRIIDNRIDYSELENLLCGQGNFLIYEETNVVKISSLEPVHSLAIHCLESSLTENKELSEKIESILTKRKIISERCVSSGHYIIPMQIDENGYIHIQKS
;
A
#
# COMPACT_ATOMS: atom_id res chain seq x y z
N MET A 1 -4.72 14.07 -9.91
CA MET A 1 -3.64 13.18 -10.40
C MET A 1 -4.25 11.88 -10.89
N ASN A 2 -3.76 11.29 -11.98
CA ASN A 2 -4.23 9.98 -12.46
C ASN A 2 -3.38 8.79 -11.94
N SER A 3 -3.82 7.56 -12.23
CA SER A 3 -3.23 6.35 -11.67
C SER A 3 -1.80 6.08 -12.12
N LYS A 4 -1.43 6.54 -13.32
CA LYS A 4 -0.08 6.44 -13.87
C LYS A 4 0.84 7.52 -13.29
N GLU A 5 0.36 8.75 -13.23
CA GLU A 5 1.08 9.89 -12.62
C GLU A 5 1.43 9.61 -11.16
N PHE A 6 0.55 8.92 -10.42
CA PHE A 6 0.83 8.50 -9.06
C PHE A 6 2.11 7.64 -8.96
N GLU A 7 2.27 6.64 -9.84
CA GLU A 7 3.43 5.75 -9.83
C GLU A 7 4.72 6.49 -10.18
N GLU A 8 4.64 7.40 -11.16
CA GLU A 8 5.77 8.23 -11.57
C GLU A 8 6.21 9.17 -10.42
N ASN A 9 5.26 9.77 -9.72
CA ASN A 9 5.53 10.69 -8.61
C ASN A 9 5.97 9.98 -7.31
N LEU A 10 5.57 8.73 -7.09
CA LEU A 10 6.00 7.94 -5.93
C LEU A 10 7.52 7.83 -5.85
N GLN A 11 8.19 7.78 -7.01
CA GLN A 11 9.65 7.70 -7.13
C GLN A 11 10.36 9.05 -6.93
N LEU A 12 9.63 10.17 -6.93
CA LEU A 12 10.18 11.54 -6.90
C LEU A 12 10.16 12.20 -5.51
N LYS A 13 9.80 11.46 -4.45
CA LYS A 13 9.70 11.93 -3.05
C LYS A 13 8.59 12.97 -2.79
N ASN A 14 7.52 12.98 -3.59
CA ASN A 14 6.38 13.89 -3.45
C ASN A 14 5.29 13.35 -2.50
N PHE A 15 5.68 12.81 -1.33
CA PHE A 15 4.76 12.04 -0.47
C PHE A 15 3.56 12.84 0.05
N ASP A 16 3.79 14.09 0.47
CA ASP A 16 2.72 14.93 1.01
C ASP A 16 1.68 15.29 -0.07
N GLU A 17 2.11 15.49 -1.30
CA GLU A 17 1.22 15.73 -2.44
C GLU A 17 0.41 14.47 -2.78
N LEU A 18 1.06 13.31 -2.79
CA LEU A 18 0.40 12.02 -3.02
C LEU A 18 -0.63 11.69 -1.95
N GLU A 19 -0.33 11.99 -0.68
CA GLU A 19 -1.27 11.85 0.43
C GLU A 19 -2.48 12.78 0.26
N GLN A 20 -2.28 14.04 -0.13
CA GLN A 20 -3.38 14.97 -0.39
C GLN A 20 -4.28 14.48 -1.52
N GLU A 21 -3.71 14.00 -2.63
CA GLU A 21 -4.48 13.44 -3.74
C GLU A 21 -5.23 12.16 -3.35
N TYR A 22 -4.62 11.31 -2.51
CA TYR A 22 -5.30 10.16 -1.91
C TYR A 22 -6.53 10.58 -1.09
N GLN A 23 -6.37 11.50 -0.14
CA GLN A 23 -7.48 11.94 0.73
C GLN A 23 -8.63 12.56 -0.08
N LYS A 24 -8.30 13.43 -1.06
CA LYS A 24 -9.31 14.01 -1.97
C LYS A 24 -10.06 12.92 -2.76
N THR A 25 -9.34 11.92 -3.25
CA THR A 25 -9.91 10.83 -4.05
C THR A 25 -10.80 9.92 -3.19
N LYS A 26 -10.36 9.63 -1.97
CA LYS A 26 -11.15 8.89 -0.98
C LYS A 26 -12.45 9.62 -0.68
N ASP A 27 -12.38 10.92 -0.37
CA ASP A 27 -13.56 11.72 -0.09
C ASP A 27 -14.52 11.79 -1.30
N PHE A 28 -13.99 11.90 -2.51
CA PHE A 28 -14.79 11.86 -3.74
C PHE A 28 -15.59 10.56 -3.86
N PHE A 29 -14.94 9.39 -3.74
CA PHE A 29 -15.64 8.11 -3.91
C PHE A 29 -16.58 7.80 -2.73
N LEU A 30 -16.21 8.11 -1.50
CA LEU A 30 -17.11 7.92 -0.35
C LEU A 30 -18.38 8.77 -0.46
N ASN A 31 -18.32 9.88 -1.20
CA ASN A 31 -19.44 10.78 -1.48
C ASN A 31 -19.84 10.78 -2.96
N LEU A 32 -19.67 9.66 -3.66
CA LEU A 32 -19.92 9.58 -5.10
C LEU A 32 -21.39 9.90 -5.42
N ILE A 33 -21.59 10.97 -6.19
CA ILE A 33 -22.88 11.39 -6.77
C ILE A 33 -22.80 11.45 -8.31
N GLU A 34 -21.57 11.58 -8.85
CA GLU A 34 -21.31 11.65 -10.28
C GLU A 34 -21.35 10.26 -10.92
N ASN A 35 -21.93 10.18 -12.13
CA ASN A 35 -21.85 8.97 -12.95
C ASN A 35 -20.43 8.83 -13.51
N ILE A 36 -19.75 7.75 -13.11
CA ILE A 36 -18.41 7.43 -13.57
C ILE A 36 -18.28 5.93 -13.88
N THR A 37 -17.55 5.60 -14.93
CA THR A 37 -17.28 4.21 -15.34
C THR A 37 -15.92 3.73 -14.82
N CYS A 38 -15.71 2.41 -14.83
CA CYS A 38 -14.45 1.80 -14.40
C CYS A 38 -13.25 2.26 -15.23
N GLU A 39 -13.47 2.51 -16.52
CA GLU A 39 -12.46 2.93 -17.49
C GLU A 39 -11.97 4.37 -17.23
N GLU A 40 -12.84 5.23 -16.69
CA GLU A 40 -12.53 6.62 -16.36
C GLU A 40 -11.75 6.76 -15.03
N VAL A 41 -11.97 5.85 -14.07
CA VAL A 41 -11.32 5.89 -12.76
C VAL A 41 -9.80 6.06 -12.84
N PRO A 42 -9.03 5.20 -13.55
CA PRO A 42 -7.57 5.34 -13.60
C PRO A 42 -7.07 6.52 -14.41
N GLN A 43 -7.93 7.12 -15.25
CA GLN A 43 -7.59 8.30 -16.06
C GLN A 43 -7.73 9.61 -15.28
N ARG A 44 -8.60 9.62 -14.25
CA ARG A 44 -8.94 10.83 -13.49
C ARG A 44 -8.37 10.83 -12.08
N PHE A 45 -8.15 9.65 -11.51
CA PHE A 45 -7.82 9.48 -10.10
C PHE A 45 -6.59 8.60 -9.91
N PRO A 46 -5.87 8.70 -8.78
CA PRO A 46 -4.85 7.75 -8.36
C PRO A 46 -5.50 6.44 -7.89
N ALA A 47 -6.36 5.86 -8.71
CA ALA A 47 -7.17 4.70 -8.37
C ALA A 47 -7.35 3.78 -9.57
N PHE A 48 -7.87 2.57 -9.36
CA PHE A 48 -8.31 1.69 -10.43
C PHE A 48 -9.40 0.75 -9.93
N CYS A 49 -10.16 0.18 -10.85
CA CYS A 49 -11.18 -0.82 -10.54
C CYS A 49 -10.60 -2.23 -10.61
N PHE A 50 -10.74 -3.02 -9.55
CA PHE A 50 -10.31 -4.40 -9.51
C PHE A 50 -11.52 -5.34 -9.64
N CYS A 51 -11.45 -6.23 -10.64
CA CYS A 51 -12.50 -7.22 -10.95
C CYS A 51 -13.94 -6.67 -11.02
N LYS A 52 -14.11 -5.37 -11.28
CA LYS A 52 -15.43 -4.69 -11.28
C LYS A 52 -16.21 -4.82 -9.95
N GLN A 53 -15.52 -5.08 -8.84
CA GLN A 53 -16.12 -5.27 -7.51
C GLN A 53 -15.68 -4.23 -6.50
N GLU A 54 -14.50 -3.65 -6.71
CA GLU A 54 -13.93 -2.68 -5.78
C GLU A 54 -13.11 -1.62 -6.52
N ILE A 55 -13.09 -0.43 -5.93
CA ILE A 55 -12.16 0.64 -6.27
C ILE A 55 -10.97 0.52 -5.32
N ARG A 56 -9.76 0.49 -5.88
CA ARG A 56 -8.52 0.56 -5.13
C ARG A 56 -7.92 1.94 -5.33
N ILE A 57 -7.92 2.74 -4.28
CA ILE A 57 -7.29 4.06 -4.26
C ILE A 57 -5.86 3.90 -3.76
N LYS A 58 -4.90 4.35 -4.56
CA LYS A 58 -3.48 4.31 -4.22
C LYS A 58 -3.15 5.39 -3.21
N PHE A 59 -2.34 5.05 -2.22
CA PHE A 59 -1.77 6.00 -1.28
C PHE A 59 -0.29 5.70 -1.06
N PRO A 60 0.54 6.72 -0.77
CA PRO A 60 1.95 6.49 -0.48
C PRO A 60 2.11 5.83 0.89
N THR A 61 2.96 4.81 0.96
CA THR A 61 3.28 4.17 2.24
C THR A 61 4.70 3.62 2.25
N TYR A 62 5.07 2.97 3.35
CA TYR A 62 6.35 2.32 3.55
C TYR A 62 6.17 0.82 3.69
N PHE A 63 7.12 0.07 3.14
CA PHE A 63 7.32 -1.30 3.55
C PHE A 63 8.74 -1.49 4.07
N ILE A 64 8.90 -2.48 4.94
CA ILE A 64 10.19 -2.85 5.52
C ILE A 64 10.55 -4.22 4.99
N ARG A 65 11.60 -4.31 4.20
CA ARG A 65 12.16 -5.55 3.71
C ARG A 65 13.11 -6.13 4.75
N ILE A 66 12.90 -7.39 5.09
CA ILE A 66 13.83 -8.18 5.89
C ILE A 66 14.92 -8.73 4.97
N ILE A 67 16.18 -8.41 5.27
CA ILE A 67 17.36 -8.80 4.49
C ILE A 67 17.95 -10.11 5.05
N ASP A 68 17.71 -10.42 6.32
CA ASP A 68 18.27 -11.60 6.99
C ASP A 68 17.24 -12.73 7.11
N ASN A 69 17.62 -13.95 6.73
CA ASN A 69 16.81 -15.16 6.75
C ASN A 69 16.77 -15.85 8.13
N ARG A 70 17.02 -15.10 9.21
CA ARG A 70 17.04 -15.58 10.60
C ARG A 70 15.71 -15.49 11.33
N ILE A 71 14.69 -14.93 10.68
CA ILE A 71 13.35 -14.85 11.23
C ILE A 71 12.37 -15.38 10.20
N ASP A 72 11.50 -16.28 10.63
CA ASP A 72 10.40 -16.76 9.79
C ASP A 72 9.15 -15.88 9.95
N TYR A 73 8.13 -16.16 9.12
CA TYR A 73 6.86 -15.43 9.15
C TYR A 73 6.20 -15.45 10.54
N SER A 74 6.17 -16.62 11.19
CA SER A 74 5.46 -16.81 12.47
C SER A 74 6.18 -16.09 13.60
N GLU A 75 7.50 -16.14 13.62
CA GLU A 75 8.32 -15.39 14.57
C GLU A 75 8.15 -13.88 14.38
N LEU A 76 8.11 -13.42 13.13
CA LEU A 76 7.91 -12.01 12.80
C LEU A 76 6.51 -11.51 13.19
N GLU A 77 5.47 -12.29 12.89
CA GLU A 77 4.09 -12.00 13.30
C GLU A 77 3.96 -11.89 14.82
N ASN A 78 4.52 -12.85 15.56
CA ASN A 78 4.54 -12.82 17.02
C ASN A 78 5.31 -11.61 17.57
N LEU A 79 6.44 -11.26 16.96
CA LEU A 79 7.26 -10.11 17.36
C LEU A 79 6.52 -8.78 17.16
N LEU A 80 5.71 -8.67 16.11
CA LEU A 80 5.00 -7.45 15.73
C LEU A 80 3.53 -7.44 16.17
N CYS A 81 3.08 -8.46 16.92
CA CYS A 81 1.73 -8.53 17.42
C CYS A 81 1.35 -7.26 18.20
N GLY A 82 0.22 -6.65 17.82
CA GLY A 82 -0.31 -5.45 18.45
C GLY A 82 0.50 -4.17 18.20
N GLN A 83 1.42 -4.15 17.22
CA GLN A 83 2.25 -2.96 16.98
C GLN A 83 1.62 -1.91 16.06
N GLY A 84 0.56 -2.25 15.34
CA GLY A 84 -0.17 -1.36 14.42
C GLY A 84 -0.88 -2.16 13.33
N ASN A 85 -1.39 -1.49 12.30
CA ASN A 85 -1.96 -2.10 11.12
C ASN A 85 -0.88 -2.33 10.05
N PHE A 86 -0.53 -3.59 9.82
CA PHE A 86 0.46 -3.98 8.83
C PHE A 86 0.10 -5.32 8.17
N LEU A 87 0.75 -5.59 7.04
CA LEU A 87 0.69 -6.88 6.35
C LEU A 87 2.09 -7.45 6.20
N ILE A 88 2.30 -8.67 6.69
CA ILE A 88 3.52 -9.44 6.40
C ILE A 88 3.27 -10.28 5.15
N TYR A 89 4.23 -10.33 4.23
CA TYR A 89 4.18 -11.19 3.06
C TYR A 89 5.58 -11.58 2.60
N GLU A 90 5.67 -12.67 1.84
CA GLU A 90 6.91 -13.07 1.16
C GLU A 90 7.07 -12.28 -0.14
N GLU A 91 8.21 -11.63 -0.34
CA GLU A 91 8.55 -11.01 -1.61
C GLU A 91 8.99 -12.06 -2.62
N THR A 92 8.28 -12.10 -3.75
CA THR A 92 8.66 -12.97 -4.88
C THR A 92 9.80 -12.34 -5.69
N ASN A 93 10.66 -13.18 -6.28
CA ASN A 93 11.72 -12.77 -7.21
C ASN A 93 12.83 -11.88 -6.58
N VAL A 94 13.03 -11.95 -5.27
CA VAL A 94 14.17 -11.28 -4.63
C VAL A 94 15.43 -12.10 -4.86
N VAL A 95 16.48 -11.43 -5.33
CA VAL A 95 17.78 -12.05 -5.60
C VAL A 95 18.90 -11.30 -4.93
N LYS A 96 19.95 -12.02 -4.53
CA LYS A 96 21.17 -11.41 -4.00
C LYS A 96 21.97 -10.81 -5.15
N ILE A 97 22.16 -9.49 -5.17
CA ILE A 97 22.84 -8.78 -6.30
C ILE A 97 24.19 -9.41 -6.69
N SER A 98 24.96 -9.89 -5.71
CA SER A 98 26.28 -10.48 -5.98
C SER A 98 26.24 -11.83 -6.70
N SER A 99 25.18 -12.64 -6.52
CA SER A 99 25.11 -14.00 -7.05
C SER A 99 23.90 -14.27 -7.95
N LEU A 100 22.93 -13.35 -7.97
CA LEU A 100 21.60 -13.51 -8.61
C LEU A 100 20.82 -14.74 -8.09
N GLU A 101 21.26 -15.33 -6.98
CA GLU A 101 20.56 -16.44 -6.36
C GLU A 101 19.27 -15.93 -5.70
N PRO A 102 18.17 -16.70 -5.79
CA PRO A 102 16.95 -16.39 -5.06
C PRO A 102 17.18 -16.31 -3.56
N VAL A 103 16.54 -15.35 -2.91
CA VAL A 103 16.58 -15.16 -1.47
C VAL A 103 15.15 -15.18 -0.94
N HIS A 104 14.93 -15.94 0.13
CA HIS A 104 13.70 -15.83 0.89
C HIS A 104 13.69 -14.47 1.60
N SER A 105 12.73 -13.62 1.26
CA SER A 105 12.63 -12.27 1.80
C SER A 105 11.21 -12.00 2.25
N LEU A 106 11.07 -11.58 3.50
CA LEU A 106 9.80 -11.14 4.07
C LEU A 106 9.74 -9.62 4.02
N ALA A 107 8.57 -9.09 3.71
CA ALA A 107 8.27 -7.68 3.76
C ALA A 107 7.12 -7.39 4.73
N ILE A 108 7.16 -6.21 5.34
CA ILE A 108 6.13 -5.71 6.24
C ILE A 108 5.59 -4.41 5.65
N HIS A 109 4.37 -4.42 5.12
CA HIS A 109 3.71 -3.23 4.59
C HIS A 109 3.01 -2.47 5.71
N CYS A 110 3.27 -1.16 5.86
CA CYS A 110 2.52 -0.31 6.79
C CYS A 110 1.20 0.12 6.13
N LEU A 111 0.07 -0.07 6.82
CA LEU A 111 -1.27 0.13 6.27
C LEU A 111 -2.18 0.96 7.20
N GLU A 112 -1.60 1.88 7.98
CA GLU A 112 -2.33 2.86 8.76
C GLU A 112 -3.10 3.86 7.87
N SER A 113 -3.93 4.68 8.50
CA SER A 113 -4.92 5.52 7.81
C SER A 113 -4.35 6.77 7.14
N SER A 114 -3.09 7.11 7.42
CA SER A 114 -2.40 8.29 6.89
C SER A 114 -0.91 8.05 6.67
N LEU A 115 -0.29 8.86 5.81
CA LEU A 115 1.16 8.86 5.61
C LEU A 115 1.94 9.07 6.93
N THR A 116 1.47 9.96 7.81
CA THR A 116 2.12 10.24 9.10
C THR A 116 2.12 9.01 10.00
N GLU A 117 0.96 8.36 10.18
CA GLU A 117 0.86 7.14 10.99
C GLU A 117 1.68 5.99 10.37
N ASN A 118 1.69 5.86 9.04
CA ASN A 118 2.51 4.87 8.35
C ASN A 118 4.01 5.11 8.56
N LYS A 119 4.44 6.38 8.59
CA LYS A 119 5.82 6.75 8.92
C LYS A 119 6.17 6.33 10.36
N GLU A 120 5.33 6.69 11.32
CA GLU A 120 5.52 6.34 12.74
C GLU A 120 5.56 4.82 12.96
N LEU A 121 4.64 4.08 12.32
CA LEU A 121 4.62 2.62 12.35
C LEU A 121 5.91 2.05 11.75
N SER A 122 6.39 2.58 10.62
CA SER A 122 7.62 2.12 10.00
C SER A 122 8.83 2.28 10.91
N GLU A 123 8.97 3.45 11.57
CA GLU A 123 10.07 3.75 12.49
C GLU A 123 10.01 2.86 13.74
N LYS A 124 8.80 2.59 14.24
CA LYS A 124 8.55 1.69 15.36
C LYS A 124 8.96 0.26 15.04
N ILE A 125 8.56 -0.27 13.88
CA ILE A 125 8.93 -1.61 13.43
C ILE A 125 10.44 -1.72 13.23
N GLU A 126 11.08 -0.75 12.53
CA GLU A 126 12.54 -0.71 12.38
C GLU A 126 13.26 -0.76 13.73
N SER A 127 12.75 -0.03 14.74
CA SER A 127 13.30 -0.05 16.10
C SER A 127 13.22 -1.43 16.75
N ILE A 128 12.09 -2.14 16.60
CA ILE A 128 11.90 -3.49 17.14
C ILE A 128 12.85 -4.48 16.47
N LEU A 129 12.95 -4.46 15.15
CA LEU A 129 13.84 -5.32 14.36
C LEU A 129 15.31 -5.09 14.74
N THR A 130 15.72 -3.82 14.86
CA THR A 130 17.08 -3.44 15.27
C THR A 130 17.42 -3.97 16.66
N LYS A 131 16.50 -3.88 17.63
CA LYS A 131 16.69 -4.44 18.99
C LYS A 131 16.88 -5.95 18.98
N ARG A 132 16.29 -6.65 18.00
CA ARG A 132 16.45 -8.09 17.77
C ARG A 132 17.63 -8.43 16.86
N LYS A 133 18.42 -7.44 16.43
CA LYS A 133 19.55 -7.59 15.49
C LYS A 133 19.12 -8.20 14.15
N ILE A 134 17.88 -7.95 13.73
CA ILE A 134 17.37 -8.34 12.42
C ILE A 134 17.74 -7.21 11.45
N ILE A 135 18.36 -7.57 10.33
CA ILE A 135 18.75 -6.61 9.30
C ILE A 135 17.55 -6.36 8.40
N SER A 136 17.18 -5.10 8.24
CA SER A 136 16.07 -4.68 7.39
C SER A 136 16.39 -3.37 6.67
N GLU A 137 15.66 -3.11 5.58
CA GLU A 137 15.64 -1.82 4.91
C GLU A 137 14.21 -1.30 4.78
N ARG A 138 14.01 0.00 4.96
CA ARG A 138 12.74 0.66 4.67
C ARG A 138 12.74 1.15 3.24
N CYS A 139 11.68 0.80 2.54
CA CYS A 139 11.42 1.18 1.17
C CYS A 139 10.08 1.91 1.07
N VAL A 140 9.96 2.69 0.01
CA VAL A 140 8.72 3.38 -0.35
C VAL A 140 7.88 2.45 -1.21
N SER A 141 6.57 2.48 -1.02
CA SER A 141 5.61 1.67 -1.78
C SER A 141 4.26 2.36 -1.91
N SER A 142 3.38 1.76 -2.71
CA SER A 142 1.97 2.12 -2.79
C SER A 142 1.13 1.14 -1.99
N GLY A 143 0.30 1.67 -1.09
CA GLY A 143 -0.79 0.96 -0.45
C GLY A 143 -2.09 1.18 -1.20
N HIS A 144 -3.11 0.35 -0.91
CA HIS A 144 -4.44 0.48 -1.50
C HIS A 144 -5.52 0.59 -0.43
N TYR A 145 -6.31 1.67 -0.49
CA TYR A 145 -7.58 1.78 0.22
C TYR A 145 -8.70 1.21 -0.66
N ILE A 146 -9.48 0.29 -0.11
CA ILE A 146 -10.47 -0.50 -0.87
C ILE A 146 -11.87 0.04 -0.58
N ILE A 147 -12.61 0.38 -1.62
CA ILE A 147 -14.03 0.75 -1.55
C ILE A 147 -14.84 -0.27 -2.35
N PRO A 148 -15.73 -1.05 -1.70
CA PRO A 148 -16.66 -1.93 -2.41
C PRO A 148 -17.60 -1.14 -3.33
N MET A 149 -17.85 -1.68 -4.52
CA MET A 149 -18.72 -1.04 -5.50
C MET A 149 -19.62 -2.05 -6.23
N GLN A 150 -20.64 -1.52 -6.89
CA GLN A 150 -21.47 -2.19 -7.87
C GLN A 150 -21.46 -1.42 -9.18
N ILE A 151 -21.83 -2.09 -10.26
CA ILE A 151 -21.96 -1.50 -11.58
C ILE A 151 -23.39 -1.71 -12.05
N ASP A 152 -24.02 -0.65 -12.52
CA ASP A 152 -25.37 -0.74 -13.09
C ASP A 152 -25.37 -1.22 -14.55
N GLU A 153 -26.57 -1.33 -15.13
CA GLU A 153 -26.77 -1.76 -16.52
C GLU A 153 -26.14 -0.82 -17.56
N ASN A 154 -25.89 0.45 -17.19
CA ASN A 154 -25.27 1.45 -18.06
C ASN A 154 -23.75 1.51 -17.87
N GLY A 155 -23.18 0.69 -16.96
CA GLY A 155 -21.75 0.65 -16.69
C GLY A 155 -21.27 1.66 -15.65
N TYR A 156 -22.18 2.36 -14.95
CA TYR A 156 -21.82 3.34 -13.92
C TYR A 156 -21.61 2.70 -12.55
N ILE A 157 -20.63 3.24 -11.85
CA ILE A 157 -20.22 2.81 -10.52
C ILE A 157 -21.18 3.35 -9.46
N HIS A 158 -21.59 2.47 -8.56
CA HIS A 158 -22.33 2.79 -7.34
C HIS A 158 -21.56 2.28 -6.12
N ILE A 159 -21.34 3.13 -5.13
CA ILE A 159 -20.64 2.72 -3.90
C ILE A 159 -21.63 2.10 -2.91
N GLN A 160 -21.29 0.92 -2.40
CA GLN A 160 -22.05 0.30 -1.34
C GLN A 160 -21.73 1.00 -0.02
N LYS A 161 -22.69 1.77 0.50
CA LYS A 161 -22.57 2.35 1.84
C LYS A 161 -22.77 1.24 2.87
N SER A 162 -21.70 0.89 3.57
CA SER A 162 -21.71 0.02 4.76
C SER A 162 -22.37 0.70 5.95
#